data_AF-A0A7X7L4Y9-F1
#
_entry.id   AF-A0A7X7L4Y9-F1
#
_cell.length_a   1.000
_cell.length_b   1.000
_cell.length_c   1.000
_cell.angle_alpha   90.00
_cell.angle_beta   90.00
_cell.angle_gamma   90.00
#
_symmetry.space_group_name_H-M   'P 1'
#
loop_
_entity.id
_entity.type
_entity.pdbx_description
1 polymer ?
#
loop_
_entity_poly.entity_id
_entity_poly.type
_entity_poly.pdbx_seq_one_letter_code
_entity_poly.pdbx_strand_id
1 'polypeptide(L)'
;MDYRRTDEIIKRTKAVYEAKKGTLIQVKDVSGIQVPKRALDSFGLPDNMETYLDYVIDKDKAYWSVREQIQDDIIPSVTARYGIAEHSAFMGGDVSFTENTSWHHKHVEDYSNYTLSKVDESNIWRNLVIEGMRYLKEKVKDEFFVRYRGADGPLDIVNALRGNDIFYDFYDEEEGLIELADKCTDAIIYMLKEQQKIVTEYKGYVISGFDVIMPKGYAGHLSVDATTMLSDEMFRKFEIPFLN
;
A
#
# COMPACT_ATOMS: atom_id res chain seq x y z
N MET A 1 19.96 0.75 -12.74
CA MET A 1 19.32 1.93 -12.12
C MET A 1 20.01 3.16 -12.66
N ASP A 2 19.27 4.19 -13.06
CA ASP A 2 19.87 5.50 -13.35
C ASP A 2 20.11 6.25 -12.02
N TYR A 3 21.21 5.89 -11.36
CA TYR A 3 21.62 6.51 -10.10
C TYR A 3 21.92 8.01 -10.26
N ARG A 4 22.31 8.47 -11.45
CA ARG A 4 22.54 9.90 -11.72
C ARG A 4 21.23 10.67 -11.71
N ARG A 5 20.20 10.19 -12.42
CA ARG A 5 18.85 10.80 -12.38
C ARG A 5 18.29 10.76 -10.96
N THR A 6 18.47 9.64 -10.26
CA THR A 6 18.03 9.49 -8.86
C THR A 6 18.68 10.56 -7.96
N ASP A 7 19.99 10.78 -8.09
CA ASP A 7 20.71 11.80 -7.35
C ASP A 7 20.21 13.23 -7.64
N GLU A 8 19.93 13.52 -8.91
CA GLU A 8 19.36 14.81 -9.31
C GLU A 8 17.98 15.04 -8.69
N ILE A 9 17.10 14.03 -8.70
CA ILE A 9 15.77 14.11 -8.10
C ILE A 9 15.87 14.30 -6.58
N ILE A 10 16.73 13.54 -5.88
CA ILE A 10 16.95 13.71 -4.43
C ILE A 10 17.46 15.12 -4.12
N LYS A 11 18.41 15.63 -4.92
CA LYS A 11 18.93 17.00 -4.76
C LYS A 11 17.82 18.05 -4.95
N ARG A 12 16.98 17.93 -5.98
CA ARG A 12 15.85 18.85 -6.19
C ARG A 12 14.83 18.77 -5.05
N THR A 13 14.49 17.55 -4.62
CA THR A 13 13.58 17.29 -3.51
C THR A 13 14.06 18.00 -2.24
N LYS A 14 15.34 17.81 -1.87
CA LYS A 14 15.95 18.52 -0.73
C LYS A 14 15.85 20.03 -0.86
N ALA A 15 16.22 20.57 -2.02
CA ALA A 15 16.20 22.01 -2.26
C ALA A 15 14.79 22.62 -2.09
N VAL A 16 13.74 21.93 -2.56
CA VAL A 16 12.35 22.38 -2.40
C VAL A 16 11.94 22.42 -0.92
N TYR A 17 12.23 21.36 -0.17
CA TYR A 17 11.88 21.28 1.26
C TYR A 17 12.69 22.28 2.12
N GLU A 18 13.99 22.41 1.90
CA GLU A 18 14.86 23.34 2.64
C GLU A 18 14.47 24.80 2.37
N ALA A 19 14.20 25.14 1.11
CA ALA A 19 13.85 26.50 0.72
C ALA A 19 12.37 26.85 0.99
N LYS A 20 11.54 25.85 1.32
CA LYS A 20 10.07 25.97 1.46
C LYS A 20 9.41 26.67 0.25
N LYS A 21 9.97 26.46 -0.94
CA LYS A 21 9.54 27.07 -2.20
C LYS A 21 9.94 26.20 -3.38
N GLY A 22 9.20 26.30 -4.48
CA GLY A 22 9.40 25.49 -5.68
C GLY A 22 8.37 24.36 -5.79
N THR A 23 8.51 23.56 -6.85
CA THR A 23 7.55 22.52 -7.22
C THR A 23 8.30 21.26 -7.66
N LEU A 24 7.80 20.10 -7.23
CA LEU A 24 8.17 18.80 -7.79
C LEU A 24 7.03 18.34 -8.72
N ILE A 25 7.37 17.80 -9.87
CA ILE A 25 6.40 17.36 -10.88
C ILE A 25 6.53 15.85 -11.03
N GLN A 26 5.41 15.13 -10.95
CA GLN A 26 5.36 13.69 -11.20
C GLN A 26 4.34 13.39 -12.28
N VAL A 27 4.78 12.83 -13.41
CA VAL A 27 3.88 12.44 -14.51
C VAL A 27 3.49 10.98 -14.30
N LYS A 28 2.31 10.77 -13.69
CA LYS A 28 1.82 9.43 -13.32
C LYS A 28 1.35 8.61 -14.51
N ASP A 29 0.71 9.26 -15.47
CA ASP A 29 0.18 8.63 -16.68
C ASP A 29 0.55 9.45 -17.91
N VAL A 30 0.80 8.74 -19.01
CA VAL A 30 1.19 9.31 -20.29
C VAL A 30 0.28 8.71 -21.34
N SER A 31 -0.71 9.50 -21.76
CA SER A 31 -1.66 9.09 -22.80
C SER A 31 -0.93 8.57 -24.04
N GLY A 32 -1.34 7.38 -24.50
CA GLY A 32 -0.81 6.76 -25.71
C GLY A 32 0.29 5.72 -25.48
N ILE A 33 0.86 5.61 -24.27
CA ILE A 33 1.75 4.49 -23.95
C ILE A 33 0.89 3.21 -23.84
N GLN A 34 1.17 2.24 -24.72
CA GLN A 34 0.54 0.92 -24.68
C GLN A 34 1.50 -0.06 -24.01
N VAL A 35 1.05 -0.66 -22.92
CA VAL A 35 1.74 -1.77 -22.25
C VAL A 35 0.86 -3.02 -22.31
N PRO A 36 1.45 -4.23 -22.25
CA PRO A 36 0.66 -5.46 -22.20
C PRO A 36 -0.40 -5.38 -21.10
N LYS A 37 -1.64 -5.76 -21.41
CA LYS A 37 -2.75 -5.82 -20.44
C LYS A 37 -3.19 -7.26 -20.24
N ARG A 38 -3.24 -7.69 -18.99
CA ARG A 38 -3.78 -8.99 -18.57
C ARG A 38 -4.55 -8.79 -17.27
N ALA A 39 -5.76 -9.34 -17.24
CA ALA A 39 -6.69 -9.24 -16.12
C ALA A 39 -6.09 -9.88 -14.86
N LEU A 40 -6.22 -9.22 -13.70
CA LEU A 40 -5.67 -9.68 -12.42
C LEU A 40 -6.29 -11.01 -11.97
N ASP A 41 -7.60 -11.18 -12.14
CA ASP A 41 -8.32 -12.43 -11.87
C ASP A 41 -7.88 -13.61 -12.75
N SER A 42 -7.22 -13.36 -13.89
CA SER A 42 -6.72 -14.42 -14.79
C SER A 42 -5.43 -15.11 -14.31
N PHE A 43 -4.83 -14.65 -13.21
CA PHE A 43 -3.59 -15.23 -12.70
C PHE A 43 -3.84 -16.39 -11.74
N GLY A 44 -5.01 -16.50 -11.10
CA GLY A 44 -5.23 -17.51 -10.05
C GLY A 44 -4.45 -17.18 -8.78
N LEU A 45 -4.66 -15.97 -8.26
CA LEU A 45 -4.10 -15.52 -6.99
C LEU A 45 -4.91 -16.11 -5.81
N PRO A 46 -4.28 -16.37 -4.65
CA PRO A 46 -2.89 -16.04 -4.31
C PRO A 46 -1.83 -17.01 -4.84
N ASP A 47 -2.21 -18.21 -5.29
CA ASP A 47 -1.28 -19.32 -5.57
C ASP A 47 -0.23 -19.03 -6.66
N ASN A 48 -0.58 -18.21 -7.65
CA ASN A 48 0.32 -17.88 -8.77
C ASN A 48 0.94 -16.48 -8.67
N MET A 49 1.23 -16.03 -7.44
CA MET A 49 1.81 -14.73 -7.13
C MET A 49 3.04 -14.39 -8.00
N GLU A 50 4.01 -15.30 -8.10
CA GLU A 50 5.26 -15.06 -8.85
C GLU A 50 5.00 -14.82 -10.34
N THR A 51 4.10 -15.60 -10.96
CA THR A 51 3.71 -15.44 -12.36
C THR A 51 3.09 -14.06 -12.61
N TYR A 52 2.25 -13.59 -11.68
CA TYR A 52 1.69 -12.24 -11.77
C TYR A 52 2.78 -11.16 -11.63
N LEU A 53 3.70 -11.32 -10.68
CA LEU A 53 4.76 -10.34 -10.44
C LEU A 53 5.77 -10.27 -11.59
N ASP A 54 6.09 -11.39 -12.24
CA ASP A 54 6.91 -11.41 -13.46
C ASP A 54 6.22 -10.59 -14.58
N TYR A 55 4.91 -10.76 -14.76
CA TYR A 55 4.14 -9.94 -15.69
C TYR A 55 4.16 -8.44 -15.32
N VAL A 56 4.05 -8.10 -14.03
CA VAL A 56 4.14 -6.70 -13.55
C VAL A 56 5.50 -6.11 -13.87
N ILE A 57 6.60 -6.86 -13.63
CA ILE A 57 7.95 -6.43 -13.94
C ILE A 57 8.10 -6.14 -15.44
N ASP A 58 7.67 -7.06 -16.30
CA ASP A 58 7.78 -6.89 -17.75
C ASP A 58 6.97 -5.70 -18.26
N LYS A 59 5.75 -5.53 -17.74
CA LYS A 59 4.89 -4.39 -18.03
C LYS A 59 5.54 -3.08 -17.58
N ASP A 60 6.11 -3.03 -16.39
CA ASP A 60 6.77 -1.83 -15.87
C ASP A 60 8.06 -1.51 -16.66
N LYS A 61 8.86 -2.52 -17.04
CA LYS A 61 10.00 -2.33 -17.96
C LYS A 61 9.57 -1.71 -19.29
N ALA A 62 8.49 -2.21 -19.88
CA ALA A 62 7.92 -1.65 -21.10
C ALA A 62 7.47 -0.18 -20.89
N TYR A 63 6.76 0.11 -19.79
CA TYR A 63 6.32 1.47 -19.47
C TYR A 63 7.51 2.44 -19.32
N TRP A 64 8.51 2.05 -18.53
CA TRP A 64 9.65 2.90 -18.20
C TRP A 64 10.57 3.18 -19.38
N SER A 65 10.72 2.22 -20.31
CA SER A 65 11.49 2.44 -21.53
C SER A 65 10.85 3.48 -22.46
N VAL A 66 9.51 3.52 -22.56
CA VAL A 66 8.80 4.48 -23.41
C VAL A 66 8.83 5.90 -22.84
N ARG A 67 8.81 6.04 -21.50
CA ARG A 67 8.83 7.35 -20.84
C ARG A 67 10.23 7.85 -20.43
N GLU A 68 11.30 7.20 -20.86
CA GLU A 68 12.68 7.51 -20.43
C GLU A 68 13.03 8.99 -20.59
N GLN A 69 12.53 9.62 -21.67
CA GLN A 69 12.78 11.03 -22.00
C GLN A 69 11.99 12.04 -21.14
N ILE A 70 10.99 11.58 -20.36
CA ILE A 70 10.23 12.47 -19.49
C ILE A 70 11.11 12.89 -18.32
N GLN A 71 11.34 14.19 -18.20
CA GLN A 71 12.17 14.82 -17.16
C GLN A 71 11.31 15.26 -15.97
N ASP A 72 10.79 14.30 -15.22
CA ASP A 72 10.01 14.52 -14.01
C ASP A 72 10.73 13.98 -12.75
N ASP A 73 10.09 14.17 -11.59
CA ASP A 73 10.63 13.89 -10.26
C ASP A 73 10.16 12.53 -9.69
N ILE A 74 9.86 11.58 -10.57
CA ILE A 74 9.58 10.19 -10.21
C ILE A 74 10.84 9.33 -10.38
N ILE A 75 11.09 8.45 -9.41
CA ILE A 75 12.14 7.43 -9.50
C ILE A 75 11.48 6.12 -9.97
N PRO A 76 12.05 5.44 -10.99
CA PRO A 76 11.60 4.11 -11.39
C PRO A 76 11.55 3.15 -10.21
N SER A 77 10.35 2.67 -9.90
CA SER A 77 10.11 1.86 -8.71
C SER A 77 8.91 0.91 -8.90
N VAL A 78 8.95 -0.20 -8.17
CA VAL A 78 7.95 -1.28 -8.19
C VAL A 78 7.54 -1.66 -6.77
N THR A 79 6.34 -2.22 -6.64
CA THR A 79 5.86 -2.83 -5.40
C THR A 79 4.82 -3.88 -5.71
N ALA A 80 4.57 -4.79 -4.77
CA ALA A 80 3.54 -5.81 -4.93
C ALA A 80 2.16 -5.14 -4.81
N ARG A 81 1.29 -5.34 -5.80
CA ARG A 81 -0.04 -4.71 -5.84
C ARG A 81 -1.06 -5.69 -6.38
N TYR A 82 -2.09 -5.96 -5.61
CA TYR A 82 -3.13 -6.96 -5.90
C TYR A 82 -4.55 -6.39 -5.78
N GLY A 83 -4.71 -5.06 -5.73
CA GLY A 83 -6.00 -4.39 -5.57
C GLY A 83 -6.24 -3.93 -4.13
N ILE A 84 -7.46 -3.55 -3.77
CA ILE A 84 -7.70 -2.92 -2.46
C ILE A 84 -7.71 -3.91 -1.29
N ALA A 85 -8.13 -5.17 -1.51
CA ALA A 85 -8.24 -6.16 -0.44
C ALA A 85 -6.91 -6.48 0.26
N GLU A 86 -5.78 -6.26 -0.42
CA GLU A 86 -4.44 -6.55 0.11
C GLU A 86 -4.09 -5.75 1.38
N HIS A 87 -4.82 -4.65 1.62
CA HIS A 87 -4.63 -3.78 2.78
C HIS A 87 -5.43 -4.17 4.02
N SER A 88 -6.34 -5.14 3.91
CA SER A 88 -7.21 -5.53 5.03
C SER A 88 -7.37 -7.03 5.20
N ALA A 89 -7.23 -7.83 4.14
CA ALA A 89 -7.43 -9.29 4.19
C ALA A 89 -6.45 -10.02 5.12
N PHE A 90 -5.30 -9.42 5.44
CA PHE A 90 -4.42 -9.98 6.48
C PHE A 90 -5.08 -10.02 7.87
N MET A 91 -6.20 -9.32 8.08
CA MET A 91 -7.04 -9.41 9.27
C MET A 91 -8.07 -10.56 9.21
N GLY A 92 -8.00 -11.45 8.22
CA GLY A 92 -8.94 -12.55 8.01
C GLY A 92 -9.87 -12.28 6.84
N GLY A 93 -10.86 -13.15 6.64
CA GLY A 93 -11.85 -13.02 5.58
C GLY A 93 -11.44 -13.55 4.21
N ASP A 94 -12.42 -13.55 3.31
CA ASP A 94 -12.27 -14.00 1.94
C ASP A 94 -12.00 -12.83 0.99
N VAL A 95 -11.25 -13.12 -0.08
CA VAL A 95 -10.93 -12.15 -1.12
C VAL A 95 -11.42 -12.64 -2.47
N SER A 96 -12.03 -11.76 -3.26
CA SER A 96 -12.29 -12.00 -4.68
C SER A 96 -11.46 -11.09 -5.55
N PHE A 97 -10.83 -11.65 -6.57
CA PHE A 97 -10.14 -10.89 -7.60
C PHE A 97 -11.09 -10.61 -8.78
N THR A 98 -10.93 -9.44 -9.38
CA THR A 98 -11.59 -9.00 -10.62
C THR A 98 -10.52 -8.57 -11.60
N GLU A 99 -10.90 -8.18 -12.82
CA GLU A 99 -9.95 -7.76 -13.86
C GLU A 99 -8.92 -6.72 -13.38
N ASN A 100 -9.34 -5.76 -12.55
CA ASN A 100 -8.51 -4.59 -12.22
C ASN A 100 -8.23 -4.42 -10.71
N THR A 101 -8.87 -5.19 -9.83
CA THR A 101 -8.73 -5.04 -8.37
C THR A 101 -9.14 -6.32 -7.63
N SER A 102 -9.00 -6.31 -6.32
CA SER A 102 -9.50 -7.32 -5.38
C SER A 102 -10.45 -6.70 -4.37
N TRP A 103 -11.39 -7.49 -3.87
CA TRP A 103 -12.40 -7.10 -2.88
C TRP A 103 -12.30 -8.00 -1.66
N HIS A 104 -12.22 -7.39 -0.48
CA HIS A 104 -12.33 -8.08 0.78
C HIS A 104 -13.82 -8.17 1.15
N HIS A 105 -14.28 -9.36 1.50
CA HIS A 105 -15.65 -9.59 1.93
C HIS A 105 -15.77 -9.42 3.44
N LYS A 106 -16.92 -8.91 3.87
CA LYS A 106 -17.28 -8.79 5.29
C LYS A 106 -16.99 -10.11 6.02
N HIS A 107 -16.26 -10.00 7.13
CA HIS A 107 -15.78 -11.12 7.93
C HIS A 107 -16.22 -11.03 9.39
N VAL A 108 -16.54 -9.82 9.88
CA VAL A 108 -16.94 -9.56 11.26
C VAL A 108 -18.44 -9.26 11.34
N GLU A 109 -19.20 -10.25 11.75
CA GLU A 109 -20.64 -10.12 12.05
C GLU A 109 -20.93 -9.70 13.50
N ASP A 110 -20.01 -10.02 14.41
CA ASP A 110 -20.09 -9.68 15.82
C ASP A 110 -18.65 -9.58 16.34
N TYR A 111 -18.32 -8.46 16.99
CA TYR A 111 -16.98 -8.19 17.52
C TYR A 111 -16.51 -9.27 18.50
N SER A 112 -17.43 -9.83 19.29
CA SER A 112 -17.11 -10.86 20.28
C SER A 112 -16.68 -12.20 19.66
N ASN A 113 -17.05 -12.45 18.40
CA ASN A 113 -16.69 -13.65 17.66
C ASN A 113 -15.43 -13.49 16.81
N TYR A 114 -14.80 -12.31 16.78
CA TYR A 114 -13.57 -12.10 16.04
C TYR A 114 -12.36 -12.69 16.79
N THR A 115 -11.68 -13.66 16.18
CA THR A 115 -10.69 -14.52 16.88
C THR A 115 -9.24 -14.32 16.43
N LEU A 116 -8.97 -13.58 15.36
CA LEU A 116 -7.61 -13.39 14.91
C LEU A 116 -6.86 -12.52 15.93
N SER A 117 -5.85 -13.12 16.56
CA SER A 117 -5.07 -12.47 17.62
C SER A 117 -3.89 -11.65 17.09
N LYS A 118 -3.29 -12.07 15.97
CA LYS A 118 -2.18 -11.37 15.31
C LYS A 118 -2.03 -11.80 13.85
N VAL A 119 -1.39 -10.94 13.08
CA VAL A 119 -0.89 -11.26 11.74
C VAL A 119 0.52 -11.84 11.85
N ASP A 120 0.77 -12.96 11.18
CA ASP A 120 2.10 -13.58 11.11
C ASP A 120 2.34 -14.28 9.76
N GLU A 121 3.48 -14.99 9.65
CA GLU A 121 3.93 -15.66 8.44
C GLU A 121 3.05 -16.84 8.01
N SER A 122 2.10 -17.30 8.84
CA SER A 122 1.12 -18.31 8.42
C SER A 122 -0.04 -17.70 7.61
N ASN A 123 -0.18 -16.36 7.64
CA ASN A 123 -1.26 -15.66 6.97
C ASN A 123 -0.99 -15.50 5.46
N ILE A 124 -1.85 -16.12 4.65
CA ILE A 124 -1.72 -16.14 3.18
C ILE A 124 -1.78 -14.74 2.56
N TRP A 125 -2.63 -13.84 3.09
CA TRP A 125 -2.84 -12.50 2.54
C TRP A 125 -1.68 -11.57 2.90
N ARG A 126 -1.13 -11.70 4.12
CA ARG A 126 0.14 -11.08 4.48
C ARG A 126 1.26 -11.52 3.55
N ASN A 127 1.37 -12.83 3.30
CA ASN A 127 2.45 -13.38 2.48
C ASN A 127 2.33 -12.94 1.02
N LEU A 128 1.11 -12.82 0.50
CA LEU A 128 0.88 -12.30 -0.84
C LEU A 128 1.54 -10.92 -1.03
N VAL A 129 1.44 -10.03 -0.04
CA VAL A 129 2.08 -8.70 -0.09
C VAL A 129 3.58 -8.79 0.23
N ILE A 130 3.95 -9.33 1.39
CA ILE A 130 5.32 -9.23 1.90
C ILE A 130 6.28 -10.12 1.12
N GLU A 131 5.92 -11.38 0.86
CA GLU A 131 6.75 -12.27 0.06
C GLU A 131 6.74 -11.84 -1.40
N GLY A 132 5.64 -11.27 -1.89
CA GLY A 132 5.59 -10.62 -3.20
C GLY A 132 6.60 -9.48 -3.34
N MET A 133 6.71 -8.61 -2.32
CA MET A 133 7.73 -7.56 -2.29
C MET A 133 9.15 -8.11 -2.22
N ARG A 134 9.40 -9.19 -1.46
CA ARG A 134 10.72 -9.86 -1.43
C ARG A 134 11.07 -10.44 -2.79
N TYR A 135 10.12 -11.12 -3.43
CA TYR A 135 10.28 -11.66 -4.78
C TYR A 135 10.62 -10.56 -5.78
N LEU A 136 9.88 -9.44 -5.78
CA LEU A 136 10.20 -8.29 -6.61
C LEU A 136 11.62 -7.78 -6.36
N LYS A 137 12.03 -7.63 -5.10
CA LYS A 137 13.39 -7.18 -4.73
C LYS A 137 14.48 -8.07 -5.32
N GLU A 138 14.29 -9.39 -5.24
CA GLU A 138 15.23 -10.35 -5.79
C GLU A 138 15.30 -10.27 -7.33
N LYS A 139 14.14 -10.11 -7.98
CA LYS A 139 14.02 -10.13 -9.45
C LYS A 139 14.50 -8.85 -10.10
N VAL A 140 14.07 -7.69 -9.60
CA VAL A 140 14.40 -6.40 -10.24
C VAL A 140 15.80 -5.92 -9.93
N LYS A 141 16.41 -6.36 -8.81
CA LYS A 141 17.78 -5.99 -8.40
C LYS A 141 18.01 -4.48 -8.53
N ASP A 142 18.93 -4.09 -9.41
CA ASP A 142 19.29 -2.70 -9.64
C ASP A 142 18.44 -2.02 -10.72
N GLU A 143 17.45 -2.66 -11.34
CA GLU A 143 16.64 -2.05 -12.40
C GLU A 143 15.63 -1.03 -11.84
N PHE A 144 15.02 -1.36 -10.70
CA PHE A 144 14.00 -0.54 -10.04
C PHE A 144 14.24 -0.44 -8.53
N PHE A 145 13.80 0.66 -7.93
CA PHE A 145 13.61 0.70 -6.48
C PHE A 145 12.42 -0.18 -6.08
N VAL A 146 12.53 -0.89 -4.96
CA VAL A 146 11.35 -1.46 -4.30
C VAL A 146 10.79 -0.42 -3.35
N ARG A 147 9.54 -0.02 -3.55
CA ARG A 147 8.87 1.00 -2.73
C ARG A 147 7.86 0.38 -1.78
N TYR A 148 7.45 1.16 -0.77
CA TYR A 148 6.34 0.75 0.10
C TYR A 148 5.10 0.50 -0.74
N ARG A 149 4.27 -0.45 -0.31
CA ARG A 149 2.90 -0.55 -0.76
C ARG A 149 2.01 0.49 -0.06
N GLY A 150 2.36 0.86 1.17
CA GLY A 150 1.54 1.66 2.08
C GLY A 150 0.65 0.76 2.92
N ALA A 151 -0.34 1.36 3.57
CA ALA A 151 -1.38 0.67 4.34
C ALA A 151 -2.67 1.49 4.30
N ASP A 152 -3.78 0.83 4.61
CA ASP A 152 -5.02 1.52 4.98
C ASP A 152 -5.01 1.76 6.49
N GLY A 153 -5.77 2.76 6.91
CA GLY A 153 -5.92 3.17 8.29
C GLY A 153 -6.82 2.21 9.06
N PRO A 154 -6.81 2.29 10.40
CA PRO A 154 -7.55 1.37 11.26
C PRO A 154 -9.05 1.31 10.90
N LEU A 155 -9.74 2.44 10.76
CA LEU A 155 -11.17 2.41 10.41
C LEU A 155 -11.46 1.94 8.99
N ASP A 156 -10.55 2.11 8.04
CA ASP A 156 -10.71 1.56 6.69
C ASP A 156 -10.67 0.03 6.74
N ILE A 157 -9.73 -0.54 7.51
CA ILE A 157 -9.64 -1.98 7.72
C ILE A 157 -10.86 -2.50 8.49
N VAL A 158 -11.30 -1.80 9.54
CA VAL A 158 -12.53 -2.14 10.25
C VAL A 158 -13.73 -2.10 9.31
N ASN A 159 -13.85 -1.09 8.45
CA ASN A 159 -14.95 -1.00 7.48
C ASN A 159 -14.88 -2.13 6.45
N ALA A 160 -13.70 -2.55 6.00
CA ALA A 160 -13.56 -3.72 5.14
C ALA A 160 -14.02 -5.02 5.85
N LEU A 161 -13.66 -5.19 7.12
CA LEU A 161 -14.02 -6.38 7.92
C LEU A 161 -15.49 -6.41 8.32
N ARG A 162 -16.04 -5.27 8.74
CA ARG A 162 -17.39 -5.12 9.29
C ARG A 162 -18.43 -4.78 8.23
N GLY A 163 -17.99 -4.29 7.07
CA GLY A 163 -18.86 -3.69 6.08
C GLY A 163 -19.44 -2.36 6.56
N ASN A 164 -20.52 -1.93 5.91
CA ASN A 164 -21.19 -0.66 6.21
C ASN A 164 -21.91 -0.63 7.56
N ASP A 165 -22.00 -1.76 8.27
CA ASP A 165 -22.57 -1.81 9.62
C ASP A 165 -21.75 -0.98 10.62
N ILE A 166 -20.45 -0.76 10.34
CA ILE A 166 -19.58 0.12 11.12
C ILE A 166 -20.19 1.51 11.37
N PHE A 167 -20.99 2.02 10.43
CA PHE A 167 -21.58 3.36 10.54
C PHE A 167 -22.69 3.44 11.61
N TYR A 168 -23.31 2.31 11.94
CA TYR A 168 -24.20 2.18 13.09
C TYR A 168 -23.41 1.88 14.38
N ASP A 169 -22.35 1.08 14.27
CA ASP A 169 -21.52 0.67 15.40
C ASP A 169 -20.83 1.85 16.12
N PHE A 170 -20.63 2.99 15.45
CA PHE A 170 -20.19 4.24 16.11
C PHE A 170 -21.13 4.75 17.22
N TYR A 171 -22.38 4.28 17.25
CA TYR A 171 -23.37 4.64 18.26
C TYR A 171 -23.71 3.46 19.17
N ASP A 172 -23.83 2.27 18.58
CA ASP A 172 -24.41 1.11 19.26
C ASP A 172 -23.37 0.15 19.84
N GLU A 173 -22.15 0.12 19.29
CA GLU A 173 -21.12 -0.91 19.57
C GLU A 173 -19.69 -0.30 19.70
N GLU A 174 -19.59 0.90 20.29
CA GLU A 174 -18.34 1.68 20.32
C GLU A 174 -17.14 0.90 20.89
N GLU A 175 -17.36 0.12 21.95
CA GLU A 175 -16.29 -0.64 22.63
C GLU A 175 -15.69 -1.71 21.70
N GLY A 176 -16.54 -2.48 21.01
CA GLY A 176 -16.11 -3.53 20.08
C GLY A 176 -15.42 -2.95 18.84
N LEU A 177 -15.92 -1.81 18.34
CA LEU A 177 -15.30 -1.07 17.25
C LEU A 177 -13.88 -0.61 17.63
N ILE A 178 -13.73 0.03 18.79
CA ILE A 178 -12.44 0.52 19.29
C ILE A 178 -11.45 -0.64 19.50
N GLU A 179 -11.90 -1.76 20.07
CA GLU A 179 -11.04 -2.94 20.24
C GLU A 179 -10.57 -3.51 18.89
N LEU A 180 -11.45 -3.59 17.89
CA LEU A 180 -11.05 -4.07 16.57
C LEU A 180 -10.13 -3.08 15.86
N ALA A 181 -10.35 -1.77 15.98
CA ALA A 181 -9.47 -0.74 15.44
C ALA A 181 -8.06 -0.79 16.07
N ASP A 182 -7.96 -1.06 17.38
CA ASP A 182 -6.68 -1.27 18.06
C ASP A 182 -5.91 -2.46 17.47
N LYS A 183 -6.60 -3.60 17.29
CA LYS A 183 -6.02 -4.79 16.62
C LYS A 183 -5.58 -4.50 15.19
N CYS A 184 -6.38 -3.74 14.44
CA CYS A 184 -6.02 -3.31 13.08
C CYS A 184 -4.78 -2.43 13.09
N THR A 185 -4.63 -1.53 14.06
CA THR A 185 -3.47 -0.66 14.25
C THR A 185 -2.19 -1.47 14.45
N ASP A 186 -2.22 -2.46 15.34
CA ASP A 186 -1.10 -3.38 15.56
C ASP A 186 -0.70 -4.12 14.28
N ALA A 187 -1.69 -4.59 13.52
CA ALA A 187 -1.47 -5.27 12.26
C ALA A 187 -0.88 -4.35 11.17
N ILE A 188 -1.35 -3.10 11.06
CA ILE A 188 -0.79 -2.08 10.17
C ILE A 188 0.68 -1.82 10.52
N ILE A 189 0.98 -1.61 11.80
CA ILE A 189 2.35 -1.38 12.28
C ILE A 189 3.24 -2.58 11.93
N TYR A 190 2.75 -3.80 12.14
CA TYR A 190 3.46 -5.02 11.76
C TYR A 190 3.74 -5.05 10.25
N MET A 191 2.72 -4.85 9.40
CA MET A 191 2.86 -4.87 7.95
C MET A 191 3.83 -3.81 7.45
N LEU A 192 3.75 -2.57 7.96
CA LEU A 192 4.67 -1.49 7.57
C LEU A 192 6.10 -1.77 8.01
N LYS A 193 6.33 -2.36 9.20
CA LYS A 193 7.66 -2.80 9.64
C LYS A 193 8.21 -3.92 8.76
N GLU A 194 7.37 -4.86 8.31
CA GLU A 194 7.78 -5.89 7.36
C GLU A 194 8.16 -5.29 6.01
N GLN A 195 7.36 -4.37 5.48
CA GLN A 195 7.68 -3.64 4.24
C GLN A 195 9.00 -2.86 4.38
N GLN A 196 9.24 -2.20 5.51
CA GLN A 196 10.45 -1.41 5.77
C GLN A 196 11.74 -2.24 5.67
N LYS A 197 11.69 -3.53 6.01
CA LYS A 197 12.84 -4.46 5.86
C LYS A 197 13.18 -4.73 4.38
N ILE A 198 12.25 -4.46 3.48
CA ILE A 198 12.33 -4.87 2.07
C ILE A 198 12.59 -3.69 1.16
N VAL A 199 11.98 -2.53 1.39
CA VAL A 199 12.13 -1.36 0.50
C VAL A 199 13.59 -0.99 0.23
N THR A 200 13.85 -0.47 -0.96
CA THR A 200 15.17 0.02 -1.36
C THR A 200 15.44 1.35 -0.66
N GLU A 201 16.46 1.37 0.18
CA GLU A 201 17.01 2.57 0.77
C GLU A 201 18.18 3.09 -0.07
N TYR A 202 18.19 4.39 -0.36
CA TYR A 202 19.30 5.03 -1.05
C TYR A 202 19.60 6.40 -0.45
N LYS A 203 20.83 6.60 0.03
CA LYS A 203 21.30 7.86 0.66
C LYS A 203 20.39 8.37 1.77
N GLY A 204 19.80 7.47 2.55
CA GLY A 204 18.86 7.80 3.64
C GLY A 204 17.44 8.14 3.16
N TYR A 205 17.08 7.79 1.92
CA TYR A 205 15.74 7.98 1.35
C TYR A 205 15.09 6.66 0.97
N VAL A 206 13.76 6.67 0.99
CA VAL A 206 12.86 5.60 0.55
C VAL A 206 11.74 6.20 -0.30
N ILE A 207 10.94 5.35 -0.93
CA ILE A 207 9.81 5.75 -1.78
C ILE A 207 8.52 5.16 -1.20
N SER A 208 7.48 5.99 -1.07
CA SER A 208 6.16 5.57 -0.57
C SER A 208 5.30 4.83 -1.59
N GLY A 209 4.12 4.38 -1.15
CA GLY A 209 3.05 3.83 -2.00
C GLY A 209 2.54 4.75 -3.12
N PHE A 210 2.86 6.05 -3.07
CA PHE A 210 2.49 7.05 -4.09
C PHE A 210 3.69 7.64 -4.84
N ASP A 211 4.81 6.92 -4.86
CA ASP A 211 6.05 7.32 -5.53
C ASP A 211 6.65 8.64 -5.01
N VAL A 212 6.32 9.04 -3.79
CA VAL A 212 6.89 10.22 -3.13
C VAL A 212 8.17 9.81 -2.41
N ILE A 213 9.25 10.55 -2.66
CA ILE A 213 10.54 10.38 -1.98
C ILE A 213 10.45 10.97 -0.58
N MET A 214 10.91 10.22 0.40
CA MET A 214 10.90 10.62 1.79
C MET A 214 12.12 10.11 2.55
N PRO A 215 12.48 10.74 3.68
CA PRO A 215 13.52 10.21 4.54
C PRO A 215 13.23 8.77 4.97
N LYS A 216 14.27 7.98 5.17
CA LYS A 216 14.17 6.65 5.81
C LYS A 216 13.44 6.79 7.15
N GLY A 217 12.59 5.81 7.45
CA GLY A 217 11.82 5.75 8.69
C GLY A 217 10.37 6.18 8.54
N TYR A 218 10.01 6.75 7.38
CA TYR A 218 8.63 7.09 7.04
C TYR A 218 8.10 6.11 5.98
N ALA A 219 6.88 5.61 6.19
CA ALA A 219 6.11 4.92 5.14
C ALA A 219 5.35 5.93 4.26
N GLY A 220 4.93 7.04 4.87
CA GLY A 220 4.41 8.27 4.26
C GLY A 220 3.13 8.14 3.44
N HIS A 221 2.45 7.00 3.50
CA HIS A 221 1.11 6.83 2.98
C HIS A 221 0.30 5.93 3.92
N LEU A 222 -0.80 6.47 4.41
CA LEU A 222 -1.89 5.78 5.10
C LEU A 222 -3.21 6.30 4.52
N SER A 223 -4.08 5.41 4.05
CA SER A 223 -5.43 5.76 3.56
C SER A 223 -6.41 5.82 4.72
N VAL A 224 -7.40 6.72 4.70
CA VAL A 224 -8.43 6.84 5.77
C VAL A 224 -9.79 7.21 5.18
N ASP A 225 -10.20 6.50 4.13
CA ASP A 225 -11.38 6.83 3.32
C ASP A 225 -12.71 6.74 4.08
N ALA A 226 -12.87 5.80 5.01
CA ALA A 226 -14.05 5.64 5.85
C ALA A 226 -14.33 6.90 6.69
N THR A 227 -13.28 7.67 7.01
CA THR A 227 -13.41 8.90 7.80
C THR A 227 -14.14 10.02 7.07
N THR A 228 -14.25 9.95 5.74
CA THR A 228 -15.01 10.92 4.94
C THR A 228 -16.51 10.91 5.27
N MET A 229 -16.99 9.84 5.89
CA MET A 229 -18.38 9.69 6.34
C MET A 229 -18.58 10.14 7.79
N LEU A 230 -17.54 10.63 8.47
CA LEU A 230 -17.57 11.02 9.87
C LEU A 230 -17.65 12.54 10.06
N SER A 231 -18.29 12.95 11.16
CA SER A 231 -18.14 14.31 11.67
C SER A 231 -16.73 14.53 12.24
N ASP A 232 -16.31 15.79 12.42
CA ASP A 232 -15.01 16.11 13.06
C ASP A 232 -14.89 15.50 14.47
N GLU A 233 -15.99 15.52 15.25
CA GLU A 233 -16.02 14.92 16.59
C GLU A 233 -15.79 13.41 16.53
N MET A 234 -16.48 12.73 15.62
CA MET A 234 -16.33 11.28 15.42
C MET A 234 -14.93 10.92 14.92
N PHE A 235 -14.38 11.66 13.96
CA PHE A 235 -13.03 11.46 13.47
C PHE A 235 -11.98 11.58 14.60
N ARG A 236 -12.12 12.60 15.46
CA ARG A 236 -11.24 12.79 16.62
C ARG A 236 -11.37 11.68 17.67
N LYS A 237 -12.56 11.10 17.81
CA LYS A 237 -12.85 10.05 18.77
C LYS A 237 -12.41 8.67 18.28
N PHE A 238 -12.70 8.33 17.03
CA PHE A 238 -12.60 6.96 16.52
C PHE A 238 -11.41 6.69 15.59
N GLU A 239 -10.79 7.71 15.00
CA GLU A 239 -9.63 7.51 14.11
C GLU A 239 -8.34 8.05 14.73
N ILE A 240 -8.34 9.33 15.14
CA ILE A 240 -7.13 10.02 15.61
C ILE A 240 -6.35 9.26 16.71
N PRO A 241 -6.98 8.60 17.70
CA PRO A 241 -6.23 7.86 18.72
C PRO A 241 -5.28 6.82 18.16
N PHE A 242 -5.57 6.28 16.97
CA PHE A 242 -4.83 5.20 16.34
C PHE A 242 -3.80 5.68 15.30
N LEU A 243 -3.74 6.98 14.99
CA LEU A 243 -2.86 7.54 13.97
C LEU A 243 -1.55 8.15 14.50
N ASN A 244 -1.30 8.10 15.80
CA ASN A 244 -0.16 8.76 16.46
C ASN A 244 1.06 7.87 16.66
#